data_AF-A0AAV0DF07-F1
#
_entry.id   AF-A0AAV0DF07-F1
#
_cell.length_a   1.000
_cell.length_b   1.000
_cell.length_c   1.000
_cell.angle_alpha   90.00
_cell.angle_beta   90.00
_cell.angle_gamma   90.00
#
_symmetry.space_group_name_H-M   'P 1'
#
loop_
_entity.id
_entity.type
_entity.pdbx_description
1 polymer ?
#
loop_
_entity_poly.entity_id
_entity_poly.type
_entity_poly.pdbx_seq_one_letter_code
_entity_poly.pdbx_strand_id
1 'polypeptide(L)'
;MDQPKMMRRGRAAVVVLGDIGRSPRMQYHALSLARQAHLEVDIVAYGGSDPHSAVLEHPSIHIHRMTQWPSTPQTLSKMLRPFMLMLKPLVQFVMLLWYLCVKIPAPDVFIVQNPPSVPTLVAVKWASWLRHSAFVIDWHNFGYTLLALSLGRNSRFVTLYNWIEKHYGRMANGSLCVTKAMQHELAQNWSINATVLYDQSPEFFRPASLEEKHKLFCRINKSLREPYGCQDCLSYDITPFTTQTGKDIYLKQNRPAVIVSSTSWTPDEDFEILLEAAVMYDRRVAAILNEDDSHGKELVWHEIMHGKQFLFPRLLFIITGKGPEKEKYEQKIRKLNLKRVAFRTMWLPAEEYPLLLGSADLGVCLHTSSSGLDLPMKVVDMFGCGLPVCAVSYSCIMELVKVEQNGLLFSSSSELADELMMLFKGFPEKCNLLKSLRKGVLETRCCAKWDSGWEENAKPLITQESPFVTIYWSHEYVFSSSKYIIFCCRSQLMFFLFT
;
A
#
# COMPACT_ATOMS: atom_id res chain seq x y z
N MET A 1 9.18 38.58 34.84
CA MET A 1 9.18 37.98 33.48
C MET A 1 9.51 36.51 33.68
N ASP A 2 8.49 35.70 33.95
CA ASP A 2 8.65 34.26 34.01
C ASP A 2 8.68 33.73 32.58
N GLN A 3 9.82 33.20 32.16
CA GLN A 3 9.88 32.43 30.92
C GLN A 3 8.93 31.22 31.07
N PRO A 4 8.10 30.92 30.05
CA PRO A 4 7.27 29.73 30.13
C PRO A 4 8.19 28.51 30.24
N LYS A 5 8.08 27.76 31.34
CA LYS A 5 8.68 26.42 31.46
C LYS A 5 8.19 25.62 30.25
N MET A 6 9.06 25.35 29.28
CA MET A 6 8.74 24.43 28.18
C MET A 6 8.31 23.10 28.81
N MET A 7 7.01 22.79 28.73
CA MET A 7 6.49 21.48 29.08
C MET A 7 7.21 20.44 28.22
N ARG A 8 7.76 19.41 28.86
CA ARG A 8 8.46 18.33 28.17
C ARG A 8 7.43 17.57 27.32
N ARG A 9 7.51 17.71 26.00
CA ARG A 9 6.71 16.93 25.06
C ARG A 9 6.93 15.44 25.32
N GLY A 10 5.85 14.67 25.32
CA GLY A 10 5.93 13.20 25.33
C GLY A 10 6.68 12.71 24.08
N ARG A 11 7.18 11.47 24.14
CA ARG A 11 8.05 10.91 23.11
C ARG A 11 7.52 9.57 22.62
N ALA A 12 7.49 9.38 21.31
CA ALA A 12 7.10 8.13 20.67
C ALA A 12 8.26 7.58 19.84
N ALA A 13 8.41 6.26 19.83
CA ALA A 13 9.35 5.58 18.96
C ALA A 13 8.60 4.75 17.91
N VAL A 14 8.81 5.06 16.63
CA VAL A 14 8.25 4.34 15.50
C VAL A 14 9.29 3.33 14.99
N VAL A 15 8.98 2.04 15.09
CA VAL A 15 9.95 0.96 14.85
C VAL A 15 9.57 0.18 13.59
N VAL A 16 10.50 0.14 12.62
CA VAL A 16 10.33 -0.57 11.34
C VAL A 16 11.57 -1.40 11.06
N LEU A 17 11.47 -2.73 11.12
CA LEU A 17 12.59 -3.60 10.71
C LEU A 17 12.60 -3.78 9.16
N GLY A 18 12.71 -2.66 8.46
CA GLY A 18 12.57 -2.51 7.01
C GLY A 18 13.00 -1.12 6.54
N ASP A 19 13.03 -0.91 5.23
CA ASP A 19 13.32 0.39 4.61
C ASP A 19 12.17 1.37 4.87
N ILE A 20 12.42 2.41 5.67
CA ILE A 20 11.38 3.40 6.04
C ILE A 20 10.79 4.10 4.81
N GLY A 21 11.58 4.36 3.77
CA GLY A 21 11.10 5.01 2.55
C GLY A 21 10.07 4.17 1.78
N ARG A 22 9.98 2.86 2.10
CA ARG A 22 9.01 1.91 1.54
C ARG A 22 7.91 1.52 2.52
N SER A 23 7.83 2.19 3.66
CA SER A 23 6.81 1.99 4.70
C SER A 23 5.97 3.27 4.89
N PRO A 24 5.14 3.66 3.90
CA PRO A 24 4.40 4.92 3.93
C PRO A 24 3.47 5.05 5.14
N ARG A 25 2.79 3.97 5.55
CA ARG A 25 1.95 3.94 6.75
C ARG A 25 2.71 4.33 8.03
N MET A 26 3.93 3.84 8.21
CA MET A 26 4.72 4.18 9.39
C MET A 26 5.24 5.62 9.34
N GLN A 27 5.48 6.14 8.13
CA GLN A 27 5.75 7.56 7.94
C GLN A 27 4.54 8.42 8.32
N TYR A 28 3.32 7.99 7.99
CA TYR A 28 2.09 8.70 8.38
C TYR A 28 1.84 8.61 9.87
N HIS A 29 2.09 7.46 10.51
CA HIS A 29 2.10 7.37 11.98
C HIS A 29 3.05 8.39 12.59
N ALA A 30 4.30 8.49 12.10
CA ALA A 30 5.26 9.45 12.62
C ALA A 30 4.79 10.90 12.46
N LEU A 31 4.20 11.24 11.31
CA LEU A 31 3.63 12.57 11.06
C LEU A 31 2.44 12.87 11.97
N SER A 32 1.50 11.94 12.13
CA SER A 32 0.33 12.11 12.99
C SER A 32 0.71 12.19 14.48
N LEU A 33 1.68 11.39 14.92
CA LEU A 33 2.25 11.50 16.27
C LEU A 33 2.83 12.89 16.54
N ALA A 34 3.56 13.45 15.57
CA ALA A 34 4.19 14.74 15.71
C ALA A 34 3.18 15.91 15.58
N ARG A 35 2.22 15.83 14.65
CA ARG A 35 1.28 16.91 14.32
C ARG A 35 0.03 16.90 15.18
N GLN A 36 -0.58 15.73 15.39
CA GLN A 36 -1.90 15.58 16.04
C GLN A 36 -1.79 15.21 17.53
N ALA A 37 -0.76 14.45 17.91
CA ALA A 37 -0.48 14.13 19.32
C ALA A 37 0.63 14.98 19.95
N HIS A 38 1.26 15.87 19.18
CA HIS A 38 2.29 16.82 19.63
C HIS A 38 3.49 16.16 20.35
N LEU A 39 3.88 14.96 19.91
CA LEU A 39 5.00 14.20 20.48
C LEU A 39 6.30 14.44 19.72
N GLU A 40 7.43 14.28 20.41
CA GLU A 40 8.71 14.05 19.75
C GLU A 40 8.77 12.61 19.25
N VAL A 41 9.21 12.39 18.01
CA VAL A 41 9.15 11.08 17.35
C VAL A 41 10.53 10.62 16.94
N ASP A 42 10.95 9.46 17.44
CA ASP A 42 12.17 8.78 17.01
C ASP A 42 11.80 7.62 16.09
N ILE A 43 12.19 7.69 14.81
CA ILE A 43 12.01 6.58 13.86
C ILE A 43 13.25 5.69 13.88
N VAL A 44 13.09 4.42 14.23
CA VAL A 44 14.16 3.41 14.16
C VAL A 44 13.87 2.46 13.02
N ALA A 45 14.62 2.57 11.93
CA ALA A 45 14.38 1.80 10.71
C ALA A 45 15.64 1.52 9.90
N TYR A 46 15.58 0.63 8.91
CA TYR A 46 16.69 0.52 7.96
C TYR A 46 16.76 1.75 7.06
N GLY A 47 17.98 2.18 6.76
CA GLY A 47 18.23 3.13 5.67
C GLY A 47 17.96 2.47 4.30
N GLY A 48 17.92 3.28 3.25
CA GLY A 48 17.64 2.80 1.90
C GLY A 48 17.05 3.91 1.05
N SER A 49 15.76 3.82 0.78
CA SER A 49 15.00 4.82 0.04
C SER A 49 14.71 6.03 0.94
N ASP A 50 14.72 7.23 0.37
CA ASP A 50 14.41 8.42 1.16
C ASP A 50 12.93 8.47 1.54
N PRO A 51 12.59 8.77 2.81
CA PRO A 51 11.22 9.08 3.23
C PRO A 51 10.64 10.29 2.51
N HIS A 52 9.33 10.46 2.66
CA HIS A 52 8.62 11.66 2.21
C HIS A 52 9.24 12.93 2.82
N SER A 53 9.33 14.01 2.04
CA SER A 53 9.93 15.29 2.46
C SER A 53 9.32 15.81 3.77
N ALA A 54 8.00 15.73 3.91
CA ALA A 54 7.29 16.08 5.14
C ALA A 54 7.82 15.38 6.41
N VAL A 55 8.35 14.16 6.31
CA VAL A 55 8.97 13.46 7.46
C VAL A 55 10.38 13.99 7.71
N LEU A 56 11.16 14.21 6.66
CA LEU A 56 12.54 14.70 6.73
C LEU A 56 12.63 16.14 7.24
N GLU A 57 11.65 16.97 6.89
CA GLU A 57 11.62 18.40 7.21
C GLU A 57 10.96 18.70 8.56
N HIS A 58 10.30 17.71 9.19
CA HIS A 58 9.56 17.96 10.43
C HIS A 58 10.50 18.05 11.65
N PRO A 59 10.48 19.17 12.42
CA PRO A 59 11.46 19.41 13.48
C PRO A 59 11.38 18.44 14.67
N SER A 60 10.21 17.85 14.89
CA SER A 60 9.97 16.87 15.98
C SER A 60 10.16 15.42 15.54
N ILE A 61 10.64 15.14 14.31
CA ILE A 61 10.89 13.77 13.84
C ILE A 61 12.39 13.55 13.65
N HIS A 62 12.92 12.54 14.32
CA HIS A 62 14.34 12.18 14.31
C HIS A 62 14.50 10.77 13.73
N ILE A 63 15.25 10.62 12.64
CA ILE A 63 15.42 9.33 11.95
C ILE A 63 16.74 8.67 12.31
N HIS A 64 16.66 7.49 12.91
CA HIS A 64 17.78 6.63 13.30
C HIS A 64 17.89 5.46 12.33
N ARG A 65 18.75 5.60 11.32
CA ARG A 65 18.96 4.60 10.28
C ARG A 65 19.88 3.48 10.78
N MET A 66 19.32 2.28 10.93
CA MET A 66 20.05 1.04 11.21
C MET A 66 20.73 0.51 9.96
N THR A 67 21.90 -0.11 10.15
CA THR A 67 22.60 -0.82 9.07
C THR A 67 21.82 -2.06 8.66
N GLN A 68 21.59 -2.23 7.36
CA GLN A 68 20.95 -3.42 6.84
C GLN A 68 21.87 -4.64 6.98
N TRP A 69 21.28 -5.81 7.24
CA TRP A 69 22.02 -7.07 7.19
C TRP A 69 22.50 -7.30 5.75
N PRO A 70 23.80 -7.55 5.51
CA PRO A 70 24.32 -7.73 4.16
C PRO A 70 23.63 -8.91 3.47
N SER A 71 23.31 -8.72 2.18
CA SER A 71 22.80 -9.78 1.32
C SER A 71 23.75 -10.96 1.35
N THR A 72 23.27 -12.16 1.74
CA THR A 72 24.11 -13.35 1.76
C THR A 72 24.67 -13.59 0.35
N PRO A 73 25.99 -13.56 0.14
CA PRO A 73 26.59 -13.75 -1.18
C PRO A 73 26.13 -15.08 -1.80
N GLN A 74 25.79 -15.08 -3.08
CA GLN A 74 25.40 -16.32 -3.80
C GLN A 74 26.53 -17.36 -3.82
N THR A 75 27.77 -16.92 -3.62
CA THR A 75 29.00 -17.72 -3.49
C THR A 75 29.15 -18.44 -2.15
N LEU A 76 28.29 -18.20 -1.16
CA LEU A 76 28.41 -18.83 0.15
C LEU A 76 27.92 -20.29 0.10
N SER A 77 28.77 -21.20 0.61
CA SER A 77 28.54 -22.64 0.66
C SER A 77 27.12 -22.97 1.15
N LYS A 78 26.46 -23.92 0.48
CA LYS A 78 25.10 -24.38 0.84
C LYS A 78 25.01 -24.85 2.31
N MET A 79 26.12 -25.28 2.91
CA MET A 79 26.18 -25.73 4.31
C MET A 79 26.12 -24.60 5.34
N LEU A 80 26.53 -23.38 5.00
CA LEU A 80 26.54 -22.24 5.92
C LEU A 80 25.23 -21.46 5.91
N ARG A 81 24.34 -21.71 4.93
CA ARG A 81 23.05 -21.02 4.80
C ARG A 81 22.13 -21.22 6.02
N PRO A 82 21.98 -22.43 6.61
CA PRO A 82 21.16 -22.63 7.81
C PRO A 82 21.69 -21.85 9.02
N PHE A 83 23.01 -21.80 9.18
CA PHE A 83 23.64 -21.02 10.25
C PHE A 83 23.37 -19.52 10.09
N MET A 84 23.53 -18.99 8.87
CA MET A 84 23.23 -17.58 8.57
C MET A 84 21.75 -17.23 8.76
N LEU A 85 20.83 -18.17 8.49
CA LEU A 85 19.40 -18.00 8.72
C LEU A 85 19.04 -17.83 10.21
N MET A 86 19.82 -18.41 11.13
CA MET A 86 19.65 -18.25 12.58
C MET A 86 20.43 -17.06 13.13
N LEU A 87 21.61 -16.79 12.59
CA LEU A 87 22.45 -15.66 13.01
C LEU A 87 21.81 -14.31 12.67
N LYS A 88 21.17 -14.20 11.49
CA LYS A 88 20.56 -12.94 11.04
C LYS A 88 19.52 -12.40 12.03
N PRO A 89 18.48 -13.15 12.45
CA PRO A 89 17.53 -12.67 13.46
C PRO A 89 18.19 -12.32 14.79
N LEU A 90 19.23 -13.04 15.21
CA LEU A 90 19.95 -12.76 16.46
C LEU A 90 20.69 -11.42 16.40
N VAL A 91 21.41 -11.15 15.31
CA VAL A 91 22.12 -9.87 15.15
C VAL A 91 21.12 -8.72 15.01
N GLN A 92 20.04 -8.93 14.24
CA GLN A 92 18.95 -7.96 14.13
C GLN A 92 18.31 -7.67 15.51
N PHE A 93 18.12 -8.69 16.35
CA PHE A 93 17.62 -8.55 17.72
C PHE A 93 18.54 -7.67 18.57
N VAL A 94 19.84 -8.01 18.63
CA VAL A 94 20.82 -7.28 19.44
C VAL A 94 20.95 -5.82 18.98
N MET A 95 21.03 -5.61 17.66
CA MET A 95 21.10 -4.27 17.08
C MET A 95 19.84 -3.46 17.42
N LEU A 96 18.65 -4.03 17.21
CA LEU A 96 17.39 -3.33 17.50
C LEU A 96 17.30 -2.99 18.99
N LEU A 97 17.62 -3.94 19.87
CA LEU A 97 17.62 -3.69 21.32
C LEU A 97 18.61 -2.58 21.72
N TRP A 98 19.80 -2.53 21.11
CA TRP A 98 20.76 -1.45 21.36
C TRP A 98 20.22 -0.08 20.90
N TYR A 99 19.57 -0.02 19.74
CA TYR A 99 18.96 1.23 19.28
C TYR A 99 17.86 1.70 20.24
N LEU A 100 16.94 0.82 20.61
CA LEU A 100 15.79 1.15 21.46
C LEU A 100 16.16 1.43 22.94
N CYS A 101 17.20 0.77 23.46
CA CYS A 101 17.60 0.86 24.87
C CYS A 101 18.81 1.77 25.11
N VAL A 102 19.56 2.17 24.09
CA VAL A 102 20.80 2.96 24.28
C VAL A 102 20.85 4.17 23.35
N LYS A 103 20.59 3.98 22.05
CA LYS A 103 20.78 5.05 21.05
C LYS A 103 19.70 6.13 21.12
N ILE A 104 18.43 5.72 21.21
CA ILE A 104 17.32 6.67 21.28
C ILE A 104 17.03 7.04 22.74
N PRO A 105 16.53 8.26 22.99
CA PRO A 105 16.01 8.63 24.30
C PRO A 105 14.81 7.76 24.67
N ALA A 106 14.56 7.56 25.97
CA ALA A 106 13.46 6.71 26.44
C ALA A 106 12.10 7.26 25.94
N PRO A 107 11.35 6.49 25.12
CA PRO A 107 10.04 6.91 24.66
C PRO A 107 8.96 6.54 25.68
N ASP A 108 7.83 7.22 25.63
CA ASP A 108 6.63 6.86 26.40
C ASP A 108 5.85 5.73 25.72
N VAL A 109 5.94 5.62 24.40
CA VAL A 109 5.26 4.60 23.58
C VAL A 109 6.15 4.13 22.42
N PHE A 110 6.15 2.82 22.18
CA PHE A 110 6.66 2.20 20.96
C PHE A 110 5.49 1.86 20.05
N ILE A 111 5.57 2.23 18.77
CA ILE A 111 4.68 1.75 17.72
C ILE A 111 5.50 0.93 16.75
N VAL A 112 5.21 -0.36 16.64
CA VAL A 112 5.97 -1.30 15.80
C VAL A 112 5.16 -1.72 14.57
N GLN A 113 5.80 -1.71 13.40
CA GLN A 113 5.25 -2.32 12.20
C GLN A 113 5.40 -3.85 12.27
N ASN A 114 4.31 -4.60 12.14
CA ASN A 114 4.34 -6.04 11.93
C ASN A 114 3.76 -6.40 10.56
N PRO A 115 4.45 -7.18 9.70
CA PRO A 115 5.73 -7.90 9.89
C PRO A 115 7.01 -7.06 9.65
N PRO A 116 8.22 -7.59 9.99
CA PRO A 116 8.49 -8.91 10.55
C PRO A 116 8.32 -8.99 12.07
N SER A 117 7.76 -10.10 12.56
CA SER A 117 7.57 -10.34 13.99
C SER A 117 8.84 -10.73 14.73
N VAL A 118 9.62 -11.64 14.14
CA VAL A 118 10.89 -12.11 14.70
C VAL A 118 12.03 -11.45 13.93
N PRO A 119 12.95 -10.72 14.58
CA PRO A 119 13.06 -10.50 16.02
C PRO A 119 12.31 -9.27 16.59
N THR A 120 11.60 -8.51 15.75
CA THR A 120 11.11 -7.17 16.09
C THR A 120 10.22 -7.12 17.33
N LEU A 121 9.11 -7.88 17.39
CA LEU A 121 8.18 -7.83 18.52
C LEU A 121 8.87 -8.25 19.83
N VAL A 122 9.81 -9.20 19.76
CA VAL A 122 10.60 -9.65 20.91
C VAL A 122 11.47 -8.49 21.42
N ALA A 123 12.25 -7.86 20.54
CA ALA A 123 13.14 -6.76 20.90
C ALA A 123 12.37 -5.54 21.44
N VAL A 124 11.28 -5.14 20.77
CA VAL A 124 10.47 -4.00 21.22
C VAL A 124 9.80 -4.29 22.56
N LYS A 125 9.28 -5.51 22.78
CA LYS A 125 8.67 -5.86 24.07
C LYS A 125 9.69 -5.81 25.21
N TRP A 126 10.90 -6.31 24.98
CA TRP A 126 11.98 -6.27 25.97
C TRP A 126 12.41 -4.82 26.25
N ALA A 127 12.53 -3.99 25.21
CA ALA A 127 12.81 -2.56 25.36
C ALA A 127 11.68 -1.83 26.12
N SER A 128 10.42 -2.14 25.82
CA SER A 128 9.24 -1.60 26.52
C SER A 128 9.29 -1.90 28.01
N TRP A 129 9.65 -3.11 28.42
CA TRP A 129 9.82 -3.45 29.84
C TRP A 129 10.97 -2.69 30.49
N LEU A 130 12.13 -2.61 29.84
CA LEU A 130 13.31 -1.90 30.37
C LEU A 130 13.10 -0.39 30.49
N ARG A 131 12.25 0.18 29.63
CA ARG A 131 11.98 1.62 29.56
C ARG A 131 10.67 2.05 30.21
N HIS A 132 9.87 1.10 30.70
CA HIS A 132 8.51 1.34 31.19
C HIS A 132 7.62 2.08 30.16
N SER A 133 7.79 1.75 28.88
CA SER A 133 7.07 2.36 27.77
C SER A 133 5.91 1.48 27.31
N ALA A 134 4.85 2.08 26.80
CA ALA A 134 3.74 1.35 26.17
C ALA A 134 4.21 0.65 24.88
N PHE A 135 3.67 -0.54 24.61
CA PHE A 135 4.00 -1.33 23.43
C PHE A 135 2.77 -1.49 22.53
N VAL A 136 2.73 -0.77 21.41
CA VAL A 136 1.64 -0.79 20.44
C VAL A 136 2.10 -1.46 19.14
N ILE A 137 1.32 -2.42 18.64
CA ILE A 137 1.60 -3.12 17.39
C ILE A 137 0.65 -2.62 16.30
N ASP A 138 1.18 -2.30 15.13
CA ASP A 138 0.41 -2.05 13.92
C ASP A 138 0.53 -3.28 13.01
N TRP A 139 -0.57 -4.03 12.88
CA TRP A 139 -0.68 -5.30 12.16
C TRP A 139 -1.05 -5.06 10.69
N HIS A 140 -0.11 -5.35 9.79
CA HIS A 140 -0.28 -5.21 8.33
C HIS A 140 -0.46 -6.56 7.66
N ASN A 141 0.23 -7.57 8.15
CA ASN A 141 0.11 -8.96 7.73
C ASN A 141 0.66 -9.84 8.86
N PHE A 142 0.63 -11.16 8.67
CA PHE A 142 1.26 -12.09 9.58
C PHE A 142 2.62 -12.55 9.05
N GLY A 143 3.66 -12.44 9.86
CA GLY A 143 4.99 -12.88 9.48
C GLY A 143 5.04 -14.40 9.26
N TYR A 144 4.25 -15.19 9.98
CA TYR A 144 4.21 -16.64 9.78
C TYR A 144 3.62 -17.03 8.42
N THR A 145 2.63 -16.30 7.89
CA THR A 145 2.05 -16.59 6.56
C THR A 145 3.05 -16.26 5.45
N LEU A 146 3.76 -15.13 5.58
CA LEU A 146 4.85 -14.78 4.66
C LEU A 146 5.99 -15.81 4.69
N LEU A 147 6.37 -16.29 5.88
CA LEU A 147 7.38 -17.35 6.00
C LEU A 147 6.91 -18.66 5.37
N ALA A 148 5.61 -18.97 5.47
CA ALA A 148 5.01 -20.16 4.89
C ALA A 148 5.07 -20.19 3.36
N LEU A 149 5.14 -19.04 2.68
CA LEU A 149 5.34 -18.97 1.23
C LEU A 149 6.73 -19.52 0.82
N SER A 150 7.75 -19.34 1.68
CA SER A 150 9.12 -19.76 1.39
C SER A 150 9.44 -21.18 1.89
N LEU A 151 8.97 -21.53 3.10
CA LEU A 151 9.30 -22.80 3.76
C LEU A 151 8.18 -23.85 3.69
N GLY A 152 7.01 -23.48 3.19
CA GLY A 152 5.81 -24.30 3.20
C GLY A 152 5.06 -24.24 4.53
N ARG A 153 3.73 -24.35 4.47
CA ARG A 153 2.82 -24.26 5.63
C ARG A 153 3.08 -25.32 6.72
N ASN A 154 3.58 -26.49 6.33
CA ASN A 154 3.82 -27.62 7.25
C ASN A 154 5.21 -27.58 7.92
N SER A 155 6.00 -26.52 7.70
CA SER A 155 7.31 -26.39 8.30
C SER A 155 7.22 -26.11 9.80
N ARG A 156 7.99 -26.85 10.61
CA ARG A 156 8.09 -26.61 12.07
C ARG A 156 8.56 -25.19 12.40
N PHE A 157 9.35 -24.58 11.53
CA PHE A 157 9.77 -23.18 11.68
C PHE A 157 8.62 -22.20 11.57
N VAL A 158 7.66 -22.46 10.66
CA VAL A 158 6.46 -21.63 10.51
C VAL A 158 5.57 -21.76 11.74
N THR A 159 5.41 -22.97 12.29
CA THR A 159 4.66 -23.20 13.53
C THR A 159 5.30 -22.47 14.72
N LEU A 160 6.62 -22.54 14.86
CA LEU A 160 7.35 -21.80 15.90
C LEU A 160 7.21 -20.29 15.71
N TYR A 161 7.35 -19.79 14.48
CA TYR A 161 7.19 -18.37 14.17
C TYR A 161 5.79 -17.88 14.54
N ASN A 162 4.74 -18.61 14.14
CA ASN A 162 3.35 -18.33 14.50
C ASN A 162 3.18 -18.27 16.03
N TRP A 163 3.74 -19.24 16.76
CA TRP A 163 3.68 -19.22 18.22
C TRP A 163 4.35 -17.97 18.83
N ILE A 164 5.54 -17.60 18.35
CA ILE A 164 6.25 -16.39 18.84
C ILE A 164 5.45 -15.12 18.52
N GLU A 165 5.00 -14.99 17.27
CA GLU A 165 4.21 -13.84 16.80
C GLU A 165 2.92 -13.69 17.62
N LYS A 166 2.21 -14.79 17.88
CA LYS A 166 1.01 -14.81 18.71
C LYS A 166 1.30 -14.52 20.18
N HIS A 167 2.36 -15.09 20.74
CA HIS A 167 2.73 -14.90 22.14
C HIS A 167 3.08 -13.43 22.43
N TYR A 168 3.99 -12.85 21.66
CA TYR A 168 4.40 -11.45 21.83
C TYR A 168 3.30 -10.47 21.38
N GLY A 169 2.46 -10.86 20.41
CA GLY A 169 1.29 -10.08 20.01
C GLY A 169 0.31 -9.84 21.16
N ARG A 170 0.05 -10.87 21.99
CA ARG A 170 -0.82 -10.76 23.18
C ARG A 170 -0.26 -9.87 24.30
N MET A 171 1.03 -9.60 24.27
CA MET A 171 1.71 -8.79 25.27
C MET A 171 1.72 -7.29 24.91
N ALA A 172 1.10 -6.92 23.80
CA ALA A 172 0.91 -5.53 23.41
C ALA A 172 -0.09 -4.82 24.33
N ASN A 173 0.21 -3.57 24.63
CA ASN A 173 -0.67 -2.62 25.31
C ASN A 173 -1.82 -2.20 24.38
N GLY A 174 -1.52 -2.00 23.10
CA GLY A 174 -2.51 -1.67 22.08
C GLY A 174 -2.21 -2.36 20.76
N SER A 175 -3.23 -2.58 19.93
CA SER A 175 -3.08 -3.14 18.59
C SER A 175 -3.92 -2.35 17.58
N LEU A 176 -3.30 -2.02 16.45
CA LEU A 176 -3.94 -1.47 15.26
C LEU A 176 -3.91 -2.52 14.16
N CYS A 177 -4.90 -2.56 13.28
CA CYS A 177 -4.92 -3.50 12.16
C CYS A 177 -5.52 -2.87 10.90
N VAL A 178 -5.12 -3.38 9.75
CA VAL A 178 -5.47 -2.82 8.43
C VAL A 178 -6.90 -3.11 7.98
N THR A 179 -7.57 -4.11 8.56
CA THR A 179 -8.91 -4.57 8.12
C THR A 179 -9.77 -5.05 9.28
N LYS A 180 -11.10 -5.06 9.08
CA LYS A 180 -12.05 -5.70 10.00
C LYS A 180 -11.89 -7.22 10.00
N ALA A 181 -11.56 -7.81 8.86
CA ALA A 181 -11.25 -9.23 8.78
C ALA A 181 -10.07 -9.60 9.70
N MET A 182 -8.99 -8.81 9.67
CA MET A 182 -7.84 -9.01 10.56
C MET A 182 -8.19 -8.74 12.02
N GLN A 183 -8.99 -7.70 12.30
CA GLN A 183 -9.51 -7.45 13.65
C GLN A 183 -10.22 -8.67 14.22
N HIS A 184 -11.11 -9.28 13.42
CA HIS A 184 -11.88 -10.45 13.81
C HIS A 184 -10.99 -11.67 14.05
N GLU A 185 -10.01 -11.92 13.17
CA GLU A 185 -9.01 -12.98 13.34
C GLU A 185 -8.18 -12.79 14.62
N LEU A 186 -7.70 -11.57 14.87
CA LEU A 186 -6.94 -11.23 16.07
C LEU A 186 -7.78 -11.41 17.34
N ALA A 187 -9.05 -10.98 17.32
CA ALA A 187 -9.94 -11.11 18.47
C ALA A 187 -10.26 -12.58 18.77
N GLN A 188 -10.72 -13.34 17.78
CA GLN A 188 -11.23 -14.70 17.98
C GLN A 188 -10.11 -15.72 18.17
N ASN A 189 -9.10 -15.71 17.30
CA ASN A 189 -8.08 -16.74 17.29
C ASN A 189 -6.87 -16.36 18.14
N TRP A 190 -6.60 -15.07 18.30
CA TRP A 190 -5.43 -14.58 19.02
C TRP A 190 -5.75 -13.95 20.36
N SER A 191 -7.02 -13.69 20.68
CA SER A 191 -7.41 -13.01 21.92
C SER A 191 -6.74 -11.64 22.04
N ILE A 192 -6.55 -10.95 20.92
CA ILE A 192 -5.97 -9.60 20.82
C ILE A 192 -7.10 -8.66 20.39
N ASN A 193 -7.40 -7.66 21.22
CA ASN A 193 -8.33 -6.61 20.85
C ASN A 193 -7.58 -5.56 20.01
N ALA A 194 -7.87 -5.49 18.72
CA ALA A 194 -7.26 -4.55 17.80
C ALA A 194 -8.28 -3.49 17.33
N THR A 195 -7.82 -2.27 17.10
CA THR A 195 -8.61 -1.20 16.47
C THR A 195 -8.31 -1.16 14.97
N VAL A 196 -9.33 -1.03 14.13
CA VAL A 196 -9.13 -0.94 12.68
C VAL A 196 -8.67 0.46 12.32
N LEU A 197 -7.55 0.55 11.61
CA LEU A 197 -7.06 1.75 10.97
C LEU A 197 -6.76 1.39 9.52
N TYR A 198 -7.61 1.82 8.60
CA TYR A 198 -7.45 1.54 7.18
C TYR A 198 -6.30 2.36 6.57
N ASP A 199 -5.60 1.77 5.60
CA ASP A 199 -4.66 2.52 4.77
C ASP A 199 -5.39 3.57 3.93
N GLN A 200 -4.77 4.73 3.79
CA GLN A 200 -5.31 5.85 3.02
C GLN A 200 -4.23 6.42 2.11
N SER A 201 -4.66 6.88 0.94
CA SER A 201 -3.75 7.44 -0.04
C SER A 201 -3.33 8.85 0.37
N PRO A 202 -2.06 9.21 0.31
CA PRO A 202 -1.62 10.58 0.56
C PRO A 202 -2.14 11.55 -0.52
N GLU A 203 -2.19 12.84 -0.17
CA GLU A 203 -2.85 13.86 -0.99
C GLU A 203 -2.26 14.06 -2.40
N PHE A 204 -0.99 13.68 -2.60
CA PHE A 204 -0.33 13.80 -3.90
C PHE A 204 -0.83 12.78 -4.94
N PHE A 205 -1.49 11.70 -4.52
CA PHE A 205 -2.28 10.88 -5.44
C PHE A 205 -3.58 11.61 -5.72
N ARG A 206 -3.71 12.12 -6.95
CA ARG A 206 -4.87 12.87 -7.43
C ARG A 206 -5.08 12.64 -8.93
N PRO A 207 -6.29 12.87 -9.44
CA PRO A 207 -6.53 12.90 -10.88
C PRO A 207 -5.57 13.89 -11.57
N ALA A 208 -4.96 13.46 -12.67
CA ALA A 208 -4.09 14.31 -13.47
C ALA A 208 -4.93 15.21 -14.40
N SER A 209 -4.55 16.49 -14.51
CA SER A 209 -5.08 17.42 -15.51
C SER A 209 -4.69 17.00 -16.93
N LEU A 210 -5.42 17.46 -17.95
CA LEU A 210 -5.17 17.04 -19.32
C LEU A 210 -3.77 17.45 -19.81
N GLU A 211 -3.29 18.60 -19.34
CA GLU A 211 -1.94 19.13 -19.59
C GLU A 211 -0.87 18.23 -18.96
N GLU A 212 -1.09 17.78 -17.71
CA GLU A 212 -0.20 16.84 -17.03
C GLU A 212 -0.15 15.49 -17.76
N LYS A 213 -1.32 14.97 -18.18
CA LYS A 213 -1.41 13.74 -18.99
C LYS A 213 -0.59 13.87 -20.27
N HIS A 214 -0.78 14.96 -21.01
CA HIS A 214 -0.06 15.21 -22.26
C HIS A 214 1.45 15.27 -22.03
N LYS A 215 1.92 16.06 -21.06
CA LYS A 215 3.34 16.19 -20.72
C LYS A 215 3.95 14.84 -20.32
N LEU A 216 3.26 14.06 -19.49
CA LEU A 216 3.69 12.72 -19.09
C LEU A 216 3.88 11.83 -20.33
N PHE A 217 2.84 11.69 -21.15
CA PHE A 217 2.88 10.81 -22.32
C PHE A 217 3.90 11.26 -23.36
N CYS A 218 4.17 12.56 -23.50
CA CYS A 218 5.28 13.07 -24.31
C CYS A 218 6.65 12.63 -23.76
N ARG A 219 6.84 12.69 -22.43
CA ARG A 219 8.09 12.29 -21.78
C ARG A 219 8.36 10.79 -21.91
N ILE A 220 7.34 9.95 -21.67
CA ILE A 220 7.47 8.48 -21.74
C ILE A 220 7.26 7.92 -23.16
N ASN A 221 6.99 8.78 -24.15
CA ASN A 221 6.71 8.38 -25.54
C ASN A 221 7.78 7.47 -26.12
N LYS A 222 9.06 7.72 -25.83
CA LYS A 222 10.15 6.86 -26.31
C LYS A 222 9.99 5.42 -25.81
N SER A 223 9.76 5.25 -24.50
CA SER A 223 9.52 3.95 -23.88
C SER A 223 8.19 3.31 -24.34
N LEU A 224 7.19 4.11 -24.70
CA LEU A 224 5.94 3.61 -25.26
C LEU A 224 6.07 3.11 -26.71
N ARG A 225 7.04 3.61 -27.48
CA ARG A 225 7.24 3.22 -28.88
C ARG A 225 8.15 2.03 -29.09
N GLU A 226 8.87 1.60 -28.07
CA GLU A 226 9.73 0.41 -28.14
C GLU A 226 8.89 -0.82 -27.75
N PRO A 227 8.32 -1.58 -28.71
CA PRO A 227 7.61 -2.80 -28.38
C PRO A 227 8.58 -3.86 -27.84
N TYR A 228 8.08 -4.70 -26.95
CA TYR A 228 8.75 -5.94 -26.59
C TYR A 228 8.57 -6.94 -27.74
N GLY A 229 9.40 -6.85 -28.78
CA GLY A 229 9.38 -7.77 -29.93
C GLY A 229 8.72 -7.19 -31.18
N CYS A 230 7.67 -7.84 -31.68
CA CYS A 230 7.02 -7.47 -32.94
C CYS A 230 6.21 -6.15 -32.82
N GLN A 231 5.97 -5.48 -33.96
CA GLN A 231 5.08 -4.31 -34.04
C GLN A 231 3.70 -4.62 -33.45
N ASP A 232 3.17 -3.68 -32.67
CA ASP A 232 1.89 -3.77 -31.97
C ASP A 232 0.94 -2.60 -32.29
N CYS A 233 -0.19 -2.54 -31.59
CA CYS A 233 -1.24 -1.54 -31.80
C CYS A 233 -0.86 -0.10 -31.44
N LEU A 234 0.40 0.18 -31.09
CA LEU A 234 0.91 1.54 -30.80
C LEU A 234 2.07 1.96 -31.71
N SER A 235 2.54 1.09 -32.61
CA SER A 235 3.79 1.29 -33.34
C SER A 235 3.75 2.44 -34.37
N TYR A 236 2.58 2.95 -34.73
CA TYR A 236 2.39 3.93 -35.81
C TYR A 236 1.92 5.33 -35.33
N ASP A 237 1.63 5.51 -34.04
CA ASP A 237 1.06 6.77 -33.50
C ASP A 237 2.14 7.64 -32.82
N ILE A 238 2.29 8.90 -33.24
CA ILE A 238 3.29 9.81 -32.65
C ILE A 238 2.88 10.27 -31.24
N THR A 239 1.58 10.51 -31.02
CA THR A 239 0.96 10.83 -29.73
C THR A 239 -0.41 10.13 -29.64
N PRO A 240 -0.50 8.85 -29.23
CA PRO A 240 -1.73 8.07 -29.39
C PRO A 240 -2.92 8.58 -28.57
N PHE A 241 -2.67 9.40 -27.53
CA PHE A 241 -3.71 9.79 -26.57
C PHE A 241 -4.28 11.19 -26.77
N THR A 242 -3.42 12.15 -27.13
CA THR A 242 -3.75 13.58 -27.16
C THR A 242 -3.22 14.23 -28.43
N THR A 243 -3.93 15.27 -28.85
CA THR A 243 -3.51 16.19 -29.92
C THR A 243 -3.42 17.58 -29.34
N GLN A 244 -2.38 18.32 -29.71
CA GLN A 244 -2.24 19.73 -29.37
C GLN A 244 -2.46 20.57 -30.63
N THR A 245 -3.44 21.47 -30.58
CA THR A 245 -3.74 22.42 -31.66
C THR A 245 -3.51 23.82 -31.10
N GLY A 246 -2.36 24.43 -31.43
CA GLY A 246 -1.95 25.70 -30.81
C GLY A 246 -1.63 25.52 -29.32
N LYS A 247 -2.38 26.21 -28.44
CA LYS A 247 -2.24 26.09 -26.97
C LYS A 247 -3.19 25.06 -26.35
N ASP A 248 -4.21 24.62 -27.08
CA ASP A 248 -5.25 23.75 -26.54
C ASP A 248 -4.90 22.27 -26.75
N ILE A 249 -5.19 21.46 -25.75
CA ILE A 249 -4.94 20.01 -25.74
C ILE A 249 -6.27 19.30 -25.70
N TYR A 250 -6.44 18.30 -26.57
CA TYR A 250 -7.66 17.50 -26.65
C TYR A 250 -7.34 16.01 -26.63
N LEU A 251 -8.26 15.20 -26.08
CA LEU A 251 -8.19 13.74 -26.17
C LEU A 251 -8.58 13.28 -27.59
N LYS A 252 -7.82 12.36 -28.18
CA LYS A 252 -8.15 11.76 -29.47
C LYS A 252 -9.37 10.83 -29.33
N GLN A 253 -10.29 10.89 -30.30
CA GLN A 253 -11.52 10.06 -30.30
C GLN A 253 -11.23 8.54 -30.31
N ASN A 254 -10.27 8.10 -31.14
CA ASN A 254 -9.86 6.69 -31.26
C ASN A 254 -8.59 6.37 -30.45
N ARG A 255 -8.37 7.07 -29.33
CA ARG A 255 -7.22 6.79 -28.46
C ARG A 255 -7.31 5.40 -27.84
N PRO A 256 -6.18 4.74 -27.58
CA PRO A 256 -6.17 3.53 -26.76
C PRO A 256 -6.68 3.84 -25.35
N ALA A 257 -7.35 2.86 -24.74
CA ALA A 257 -7.59 2.86 -23.31
C ALA A 257 -6.29 2.49 -22.58
N VAL A 258 -5.95 3.27 -21.56
CA VAL A 258 -4.73 3.07 -20.77
C VAL A 258 -5.10 2.29 -19.51
N ILE A 259 -4.53 1.11 -19.36
CA ILE A 259 -4.71 0.24 -18.20
C ILE A 259 -3.39 0.15 -17.46
N VAL A 260 -3.39 0.41 -16.15
CA VAL A 260 -2.17 0.33 -15.34
C VAL A 260 -2.26 -0.85 -14.38
N SER A 261 -1.22 -1.68 -14.36
CA SER A 261 -1.05 -2.71 -13.34
C SER A 261 0.26 -2.49 -12.61
N SER A 262 0.19 -2.36 -11.29
CA SER A 262 1.37 -2.20 -10.43
C SER A 262 1.71 -3.54 -9.81
N THR A 263 2.91 -4.05 -10.04
CA THR A 263 3.29 -5.42 -9.65
C THR A 263 4.65 -5.44 -8.97
N SER A 264 4.77 -6.33 -7.99
CA SER A 264 6.03 -6.64 -7.34
C SER A 264 6.78 -7.76 -8.08
N TRP A 265 6.20 -8.32 -9.15
CA TRP A 265 6.70 -9.47 -9.91
C TRP A 265 7.11 -10.64 -9.02
N THR A 266 6.34 -10.84 -7.95
CA THR A 266 6.52 -11.93 -7.00
C THR A 266 5.59 -13.10 -7.34
N PRO A 267 5.93 -14.34 -6.95
CA PRO A 267 5.15 -15.53 -7.34
C PRO A 267 3.70 -15.56 -6.84
N ASP A 268 3.35 -14.74 -5.84
CA ASP A 268 1.98 -14.56 -5.33
C ASP A 268 1.08 -13.71 -6.24
N GLU A 269 1.65 -12.99 -7.20
CA GLU A 269 0.93 -12.23 -8.21
C GLU A 269 0.93 -13.03 -9.53
N ASP A 270 -0.11 -13.82 -9.77
CA ASP A 270 -0.21 -14.61 -11.00
C ASP A 270 -0.53 -13.71 -12.21
N PHE A 271 0.54 -13.26 -12.86
CA PHE A 271 0.46 -12.40 -14.02
C PHE A 271 -0.05 -13.13 -15.27
N GLU A 272 -0.15 -14.46 -15.25
CA GLU A 272 -0.70 -15.21 -16.37
C GLU A 272 -2.17 -14.84 -16.62
N ILE A 273 -2.92 -14.59 -15.55
CA ILE A 273 -4.33 -14.18 -15.60
C ILE A 273 -4.50 -12.94 -16.50
N LEU A 274 -3.60 -11.95 -16.37
CA LEU A 274 -3.65 -10.73 -17.19
C LEU A 274 -3.31 -11.00 -18.65
N LEU A 275 -2.28 -11.82 -18.91
CA LEU A 275 -1.84 -12.14 -20.27
C LEU A 275 -2.92 -12.93 -21.02
N GLU A 276 -3.53 -13.92 -20.38
CA GLU A 276 -4.64 -14.70 -20.92
C GLU A 276 -5.87 -13.81 -21.18
N ALA A 277 -6.24 -12.95 -20.22
CA ALA A 277 -7.35 -12.02 -20.40
C ALA A 277 -7.15 -11.09 -21.60
N ALA A 278 -5.92 -10.62 -21.81
CA ALA A 278 -5.56 -9.81 -22.98
C ALA A 278 -5.69 -10.59 -24.31
N VAL A 279 -5.26 -11.86 -24.34
CA VAL A 279 -5.45 -12.75 -25.51
C VAL A 279 -6.94 -12.97 -25.78
N MET A 280 -7.74 -13.22 -24.74
CA MET A 280 -9.18 -13.40 -24.87
C MET A 280 -9.87 -12.14 -25.37
N TYR A 281 -9.50 -10.97 -24.86
CA TYR A 281 -10.00 -9.69 -25.35
C TYR A 281 -9.69 -9.49 -26.85
N ASP A 282 -8.44 -9.70 -27.26
CA ASP A 282 -8.00 -9.54 -28.65
C ASP A 282 -8.81 -10.43 -29.61
N ARG A 283 -8.99 -11.71 -29.25
CA ARG A 283 -9.76 -12.70 -30.02
C ARG A 283 -11.25 -12.39 -30.08
N ARG A 284 -11.87 -12.02 -28.94
CA ARG A 284 -13.30 -11.71 -28.88
C ARG A 284 -13.63 -10.47 -29.71
N VAL A 285 -12.78 -9.44 -29.69
CA VAL A 285 -12.97 -8.26 -30.53
C VAL A 285 -12.73 -8.60 -32.00
N ALA A 286 -11.75 -9.45 -32.35
CA ALA A 286 -11.56 -9.92 -33.72
C ALA A 286 -12.81 -10.64 -34.26
N ALA A 287 -13.39 -11.53 -33.46
CA ALA A 287 -14.61 -12.25 -33.81
C ALA A 287 -15.81 -11.32 -34.03
N ILE A 288 -15.98 -10.27 -33.20
CA ILE A 288 -17.05 -9.27 -33.37
C ILE A 288 -16.88 -8.47 -34.67
N LEU A 289 -15.64 -8.23 -35.08
CA LEU A 289 -15.31 -7.51 -36.31
C LEU A 289 -15.31 -8.41 -37.56
N ASN A 290 -15.58 -9.71 -37.40
CA ASN A 290 -15.45 -10.72 -38.46
C ASN A 290 -14.09 -10.66 -39.18
N GLU A 291 -13.01 -10.41 -38.43
CA GLU A 291 -11.66 -10.39 -38.99
C GLU A 291 -11.05 -11.79 -38.96
N ASP A 292 -10.66 -12.30 -40.12
CA ASP A 292 -9.82 -13.49 -40.23
C ASP A 292 -8.34 -13.19 -39.89
N ASP A 293 -7.61 -14.21 -39.45
CA ASP A 293 -6.18 -14.13 -39.13
C ASP A 293 -5.31 -13.67 -40.31
N SER A 294 -5.83 -13.79 -41.54
CA SER A 294 -5.22 -13.36 -42.81
C SER A 294 -5.19 -11.82 -43.01
N HIS A 295 -5.97 -11.04 -42.26
CA HIS A 295 -5.94 -9.58 -42.34
C HIS A 295 -4.69 -9.01 -41.64
N GLY A 296 -3.82 -8.34 -42.42
CA GLY A 296 -2.61 -7.70 -41.92
C GLY A 296 -2.87 -6.54 -40.93
N LYS A 297 -1.95 -6.31 -39.99
CA LYS A 297 -2.04 -5.25 -38.96
C LYS A 297 -2.24 -3.84 -39.54
N GLU A 298 -1.79 -3.59 -40.76
CA GLU A 298 -1.85 -2.29 -41.45
C GLU A 298 -3.28 -1.84 -41.82
N LEU A 299 -4.21 -2.78 -42.05
CA LEU A 299 -5.60 -2.46 -42.40
C LEU A 299 -6.35 -1.78 -41.25
N VAL A 300 -6.17 -2.26 -40.02
CA VAL A 300 -6.79 -1.68 -38.82
C VAL A 300 -6.35 -0.22 -38.66
N TRP A 301 -5.08 0.08 -38.93
CA TRP A 301 -4.55 1.44 -38.87
C TRP A 301 -5.08 2.35 -39.97
N HIS A 302 -5.19 1.84 -41.20
CA HIS A 302 -5.76 2.59 -42.30
C HIS A 302 -7.21 2.99 -41.99
N GLU A 303 -8.03 2.06 -41.48
CA GLU A 303 -9.42 2.35 -41.09
C GLU A 303 -9.52 3.37 -39.94
N ILE A 304 -8.64 3.30 -38.94
CA ILE A 304 -8.58 4.29 -37.85
C ILE A 304 -8.24 5.68 -38.39
N MET A 305 -7.27 5.78 -39.32
CA MET A 305 -6.86 7.05 -39.94
C MET A 305 -7.96 7.67 -40.81
N HIS A 306 -8.81 6.84 -41.41
CA HIS A 306 -10.01 7.27 -42.14
C HIS A 306 -11.22 7.57 -41.22
N GLY A 307 -11.03 7.60 -39.90
CA GLY A 307 -12.05 8.04 -38.95
C GLY A 307 -13.11 6.99 -38.59
N LYS A 308 -12.90 5.71 -38.94
CA LYS A 308 -13.81 4.62 -38.53
C LYS A 308 -13.80 4.52 -36.99
N GLN A 309 -14.98 4.55 -36.39
CA GLN A 309 -15.14 4.36 -34.95
C GLN A 309 -15.31 2.87 -34.65
N PHE A 310 -14.51 2.36 -33.72
CA PHE A 310 -14.60 0.98 -33.27
C PHE A 310 -15.45 0.88 -32.00
N LEU A 311 -16.25 -0.18 -31.89
CA LEU A 311 -17.05 -0.43 -30.70
C LEU A 311 -16.17 -0.70 -29.46
N PHE A 312 -14.97 -1.25 -29.67
CA PHE A 312 -14.00 -1.54 -28.63
C PHE A 312 -12.66 -0.87 -28.96
N PRO A 313 -12.01 -0.23 -27.98
CA PRO A 313 -10.74 0.45 -28.20
C PRO A 313 -9.57 -0.53 -28.26
N ARG A 314 -8.43 -0.03 -28.74
CA ARG A 314 -7.13 -0.66 -28.45
C ARG A 314 -6.83 -0.53 -26.96
N LEU A 315 -6.21 -1.54 -26.37
CA LEU A 315 -5.80 -1.52 -24.96
C LEU A 315 -4.28 -1.37 -24.87
N LEU A 316 -3.82 -0.43 -24.05
CA LEU A 316 -2.43 -0.35 -23.63
C LEU A 316 -2.34 -0.70 -22.15
N PHE A 317 -1.67 -1.81 -21.84
CA PHE A 317 -1.26 -2.15 -20.49
C PHE A 317 0.10 -1.55 -20.17
N ILE A 318 0.16 -0.69 -19.17
CA ILE A 318 1.41 -0.19 -18.59
C ILE A 318 1.62 -0.92 -17.27
N ILE A 319 2.69 -1.71 -17.20
CA ILE A 319 3.03 -2.56 -16.07
C ILE A 319 4.21 -1.94 -15.34
N THR A 320 4.01 -1.52 -14.10
CA THR A 320 5.06 -0.90 -13.29
C THR A 320 5.60 -1.87 -12.23
N GLY A 321 6.83 -1.63 -11.81
CA GLY A 321 7.46 -2.30 -10.67
C GLY A 321 8.67 -3.15 -11.03
N LYS A 322 9.22 -3.82 -10.01
CA LYS A 322 10.45 -4.61 -10.08
C LYS A 322 10.30 -5.86 -9.23
N GLY A 323 10.79 -6.99 -9.74
CA GLY A 323 10.91 -8.22 -8.98
C GLY A 323 11.39 -9.39 -9.81
N PRO A 324 11.48 -10.57 -9.19
CA PRO A 324 12.20 -11.73 -9.72
C PRO A 324 11.57 -12.31 -10.99
N GLU A 325 10.24 -12.29 -11.11
CA GLU A 325 9.55 -12.91 -12.26
C GLU A 325 9.40 -12.00 -13.47
N LYS A 326 9.88 -10.75 -13.40
CA LYS A 326 9.71 -9.75 -14.47
C LYS A 326 10.19 -10.27 -15.84
N GLU A 327 11.43 -10.76 -15.90
CA GLU A 327 12.03 -11.24 -17.16
C GLU A 327 11.23 -12.41 -17.77
N LYS A 328 10.74 -13.33 -16.94
CA LYS A 328 9.91 -14.47 -17.35
C LYS A 328 8.65 -13.99 -18.07
N TYR A 329 7.94 -13.02 -17.50
CA TYR A 329 6.73 -12.48 -18.12
C TYR A 329 7.02 -11.60 -19.33
N GLU A 330 8.11 -10.83 -19.33
CA GLU A 330 8.55 -10.09 -20.52
C GLU A 330 8.83 -11.02 -21.71
N GLN A 331 9.44 -12.19 -21.47
CA GLN A 331 9.63 -13.20 -22.51
C GLN A 331 8.32 -13.80 -23.01
N LYS A 332 7.31 -13.98 -22.14
CA LYS A 332 5.97 -14.41 -22.56
C LYS A 332 5.29 -13.33 -23.40
N ILE A 333 5.32 -12.07 -22.96
CA ILE A 333 4.75 -10.92 -23.69
C ILE A 333 5.35 -10.82 -25.10
N ARG A 334 6.67 -11.00 -25.25
CA ARG A 334 7.36 -10.99 -26.57
C ARG A 334 6.84 -12.03 -27.56
N LYS A 335 6.28 -13.13 -27.06
CA LYS A 335 5.74 -14.23 -27.89
C LYS A 335 4.27 -14.01 -28.27
N LEU A 336 3.58 -13.06 -27.64
CA LEU A 336 2.19 -12.76 -27.94
C LEU A 336 2.09 -11.90 -29.20
N ASN A 337 1.30 -12.35 -30.17
CA ASN A 337 1.04 -11.60 -31.40
C ASN A 337 -0.37 -10.99 -31.36
N LEU A 338 -0.54 -9.93 -30.57
CA LEU A 338 -1.83 -9.24 -30.38
C LEU A 338 -1.97 -8.07 -31.36
N LYS A 339 -3.18 -7.87 -31.91
CA LYS A 339 -3.46 -6.78 -32.86
C LYS A 339 -4.04 -5.54 -32.19
N ARG A 340 -4.74 -5.71 -31.06
CA ARG A 340 -5.50 -4.66 -30.36
C ARG A 340 -4.97 -4.36 -28.97
N VAL A 341 -4.10 -5.21 -28.44
CA VAL A 341 -3.52 -5.05 -27.11
C VAL A 341 -2.01 -4.85 -27.21
N ALA A 342 -1.49 -3.90 -26.44
CA ALA A 342 -0.07 -3.65 -26.28
C ALA A 342 0.32 -3.69 -24.80
N PHE A 343 1.53 -4.17 -24.51
CA PHE A 343 2.11 -4.21 -23.17
C PHE A 343 3.38 -3.37 -23.11
N ARG A 344 3.53 -2.55 -22.07
CA ARG A 344 4.75 -1.81 -21.76
C ARG A 344 5.10 -2.02 -20.31
N THR A 345 6.24 -2.64 -20.03
CA THR A 345 6.80 -2.59 -18.68
C THR A 345 7.69 -1.37 -18.56
N MET A 346 7.59 -0.63 -17.46
CA MET A 346 8.47 0.52 -17.24
C MET A 346 8.71 0.75 -15.76
N TRP A 347 9.88 1.32 -15.46
CA TRP A 347 10.17 1.85 -14.15
C TRP A 347 9.94 3.36 -14.18
N LEU A 348 9.09 3.86 -13.29
CA LEU A 348 8.83 5.28 -13.14
C LEU A 348 9.47 5.81 -11.86
N PRO A 349 9.98 7.05 -11.87
CA PRO A 349 10.28 7.80 -10.67
C PRO A 349 9.04 7.92 -9.76
N ALA A 350 9.27 8.08 -8.44
CA ALA A 350 8.19 8.18 -7.46
C ALA A 350 7.20 9.33 -7.76
N GLU A 351 7.67 10.43 -8.34
CA GLU A 351 6.85 11.59 -8.70
C GLU A 351 5.99 11.35 -9.95
N GLU A 352 6.43 10.50 -10.88
CA GLU A 352 5.72 10.23 -12.13
C GLU A 352 4.67 9.13 -11.96
N TYR A 353 4.81 8.28 -10.95
CA TYR A 353 3.86 7.20 -10.69
C TYR A 353 2.43 7.69 -10.39
N PRO A 354 2.20 8.67 -9.49
CA PRO A 354 0.88 9.27 -9.30
C PRO A 354 0.30 9.89 -10.58
N LEU A 355 1.15 10.54 -11.39
CA LEU A 355 0.75 11.11 -12.67
C LEU A 355 0.29 10.03 -13.65
N LEU A 356 0.99 8.89 -13.73
CA LEU A 356 0.56 7.76 -14.55
C LEU A 356 -0.80 7.23 -14.09
N LEU A 357 -0.98 6.99 -12.78
CA LEU A 357 -2.25 6.51 -12.24
C LEU A 357 -3.40 7.48 -12.54
N GLY A 358 -3.19 8.79 -12.34
CA GLY A 358 -4.18 9.83 -12.66
C GLY A 358 -4.42 10.03 -14.16
N SER A 359 -3.51 9.53 -15.00
CA SER A 359 -3.62 9.55 -16.46
C SER A 359 -4.37 8.36 -17.03
N ALA A 360 -4.37 7.22 -16.31
CA ALA A 360 -4.95 5.97 -16.75
C ALA A 360 -6.49 5.96 -16.77
N ASP A 361 -7.05 4.96 -17.45
CA ASP A 361 -8.49 4.76 -17.57
C ASP A 361 -9.02 3.72 -16.58
N LEU A 362 -8.25 2.64 -16.34
CA LEU A 362 -8.56 1.55 -15.43
C LEU A 362 -7.28 1.04 -14.74
N GLY A 363 -7.37 0.68 -13.47
CA GLY A 363 -6.33 -0.06 -12.75
C GLY A 363 -6.61 -1.56 -12.74
N VAL A 364 -5.58 -2.40 -12.82
CA VAL A 364 -5.71 -3.85 -12.60
C VAL A 364 -4.78 -4.29 -11.49
N CYS A 365 -5.36 -4.85 -10.43
CA CYS A 365 -4.64 -5.34 -9.26
C CYS A 365 -4.69 -6.87 -9.18
N LEU A 366 -3.54 -7.51 -9.40
CA LEU A 366 -3.38 -8.97 -9.30
C LEU A 366 -2.91 -9.43 -7.92
N HIS A 367 -2.67 -8.49 -7.00
CA HIS A 367 -2.18 -8.79 -5.67
C HIS A 367 -3.21 -9.59 -4.88
N THR A 368 -2.75 -10.68 -4.27
CA THR A 368 -3.51 -11.46 -3.29
C THR A 368 -2.79 -11.45 -1.95
N SER A 369 -3.57 -11.42 -0.88
CA SER A 369 -3.04 -11.43 0.47
C SER A 369 -2.55 -12.84 0.86
N SER A 370 -1.31 -12.93 1.38
CA SER A 370 -0.76 -14.21 1.88
C SER A 370 -1.55 -14.80 3.05
N SER A 371 -2.16 -13.95 3.88
CA SER A 371 -3.03 -14.33 5.00
C SER A 371 -4.51 -14.35 4.61
N GLY A 372 -4.88 -13.73 3.48
CA GLY A 372 -6.26 -13.42 3.10
C GLY A 372 -6.86 -12.20 3.83
N LEU A 373 -6.08 -11.49 4.66
CA LEU A 373 -6.59 -10.52 5.64
C LEU A 373 -6.04 -9.10 5.48
N ASP A 374 -5.12 -8.86 4.55
CA ASP A 374 -4.60 -7.53 4.24
C ASP A 374 -5.07 -6.98 2.89
N LEU A 375 -5.00 -5.66 2.73
CA LEU A 375 -5.48 -4.95 1.55
C LEU A 375 -4.32 -4.42 0.70
N PRO A 376 -4.41 -4.45 -0.64
CA PRO A 376 -3.38 -3.92 -1.51
C PRO A 376 -3.32 -2.40 -1.42
N MET A 377 -2.24 -1.87 -0.85
CA MET A 377 -1.97 -0.42 -0.84
C MET A 377 -1.95 0.17 -2.26
N LYS A 378 -1.58 -0.62 -3.27
CA LYS A 378 -1.60 -0.21 -4.69
C LYS A 378 -3.01 0.22 -5.15
N VAL A 379 -4.07 -0.44 -4.66
CA VAL A 379 -5.45 -0.06 -4.99
C VAL A 379 -5.83 1.24 -4.28
N VAL A 380 -5.34 1.44 -3.04
CA VAL A 380 -5.52 2.70 -2.31
C VAL A 380 -4.90 3.86 -3.10
N ASP A 381 -3.70 3.69 -3.66
CA ASP A 381 -3.05 4.69 -4.53
C ASP A 381 -3.85 4.97 -5.82
N MET A 382 -4.36 3.92 -6.46
CA MET A 382 -5.22 4.05 -7.65
C MET A 382 -6.49 4.84 -7.32
N PHE A 383 -7.16 4.53 -6.20
CA PHE A 383 -8.32 5.28 -5.74
C PHE A 383 -7.99 6.73 -5.38
N GLY A 384 -6.83 7.00 -4.78
CA GLY A 384 -6.33 8.36 -4.56
C GLY A 384 -6.29 9.17 -5.86
N CYS A 385 -5.86 8.55 -6.95
CA CYS A 385 -5.82 9.15 -8.28
C CYS A 385 -7.18 9.21 -9.01
N GLY A 386 -8.28 8.76 -8.40
CA GLY A 386 -9.58 8.67 -9.07
C GLY A 386 -9.65 7.56 -10.12
N LEU A 387 -8.77 6.55 -10.03
CA LEU A 387 -8.68 5.44 -10.98
C LEU A 387 -9.51 4.26 -10.44
N PRO A 388 -10.63 3.88 -11.09
CA PRO A 388 -11.35 2.65 -10.73
C PRO A 388 -10.50 1.43 -11.03
N VAL A 389 -10.77 0.31 -10.34
CA VAL A 389 -9.93 -0.89 -10.44
C VAL A 389 -10.75 -2.16 -10.75
N CYS A 390 -10.14 -3.08 -11.48
CA CYS A 390 -10.47 -4.50 -11.43
C CYS A 390 -9.45 -5.18 -10.53
N ALA A 391 -9.89 -5.87 -9.48
CA ALA A 391 -8.98 -6.53 -8.54
C ALA A 391 -9.29 -8.03 -8.41
N VAL A 392 -8.25 -8.84 -8.16
CA VAL A 392 -8.45 -10.27 -7.87
C VAL A 392 -9.29 -10.42 -6.60
N SER A 393 -10.29 -11.30 -6.65
CA SER A 393 -11.18 -11.61 -5.55
C SER A 393 -10.48 -12.46 -4.49
N TYR A 394 -10.52 -12.01 -3.23
CA TYR A 394 -10.09 -12.77 -2.07
C TYR A 394 -10.80 -12.28 -0.80
N SER A 395 -10.68 -13.00 0.31
CA SER A 395 -11.59 -12.94 1.46
C SER A 395 -11.95 -11.54 1.99
N CYS A 396 -10.99 -10.62 2.11
CA CYS A 396 -11.24 -9.28 2.67
C CYS A 396 -11.21 -8.13 1.65
N ILE A 397 -10.98 -8.38 0.35
CA ILE A 397 -10.84 -7.32 -0.66
C ILE A 397 -12.08 -6.42 -0.75
N MET A 398 -13.26 -6.98 -0.44
CA MET A 398 -14.53 -6.24 -0.43
C MET A 398 -14.59 -5.13 0.62
N GLU A 399 -13.67 -5.08 1.58
CA GLU A 399 -13.53 -3.92 2.47
C GLU A 399 -13.07 -2.67 1.71
N LEU A 400 -12.21 -2.85 0.70
CA LEU A 400 -11.65 -1.78 -0.13
C LEU A 400 -12.41 -1.61 -1.45
N VAL A 401 -12.60 -2.69 -2.20
CA VAL A 401 -13.24 -2.66 -3.53
C VAL A 401 -14.73 -3.00 -3.37
N LYS A 402 -15.57 -1.99 -3.55
CA LYS A 402 -17.03 -2.10 -3.57
C LYS A 402 -17.48 -2.30 -5.01
N VAL A 403 -17.90 -3.52 -5.32
CA VAL A 403 -18.37 -3.95 -6.64
C VAL A 403 -19.43 -2.97 -7.17
N GLU A 404 -19.28 -2.55 -8.43
CA GLU A 404 -20.14 -1.58 -9.13
C GLU A 404 -20.17 -0.16 -8.56
N GLN A 405 -19.44 0.13 -7.47
CA GLN A 405 -19.31 1.46 -6.91
C GLN A 405 -17.95 2.09 -7.23
N ASN A 406 -16.85 1.39 -6.91
CA ASN A 406 -15.50 1.91 -7.11
C ASN A 406 -14.59 0.96 -7.93
N GLY A 407 -15.03 -0.27 -8.15
CA GLY A 407 -14.30 -1.25 -8.95
C GLY A 407 -15.11 -2.52 -9.22
N LEU A 408 -14.45 -3.50 -9.82
CA LEU A 408 -14.95 -4.85 -10.07
C LEU A 408 -13.98 -5.89 -9.50
N LEU A 409 -14.48 -7.10 -9.29
CA LEU A 409 -13.72 -8.21 -8.72
C LEU A 409 -13.79 -9.41 -9.67
N PHE A 410 -12.62 -9.96 -10.00
CA PHE A 410 -12.50 -11.14 -10.85
C PHE A 410 -11.70 -12.25 -10.16
N SER A 411 -11.94 -13.49 -10.55
CA SER A 411 -11.24 -14.67 -10.06
C SER A 411 -10.52 -15.44 -11.17
N SER A 412 -10.76 -15.08 -12.44
CA SER A 412 -10.20 -15.77 -13.61
C SER A 412 -9.85 -14.82 -14.76
N SER A 413 -9.04 -15.31 -15.71
CA SER A 413 -8.70 -14.59 -16.94
C SER A 413 -9.92 -14.32 -17.82
N SER A 414 -10.90 -15.23 -17.83
CA SER A 414 -12.17 -15.05 -18.53
C SER A 414 -12.99 -13.90 -17.94
N GLU A 415 -13.16 -13.89 -16.62
CA GLU A 415 -13.91 -12.83 -15.92
C GLU A 415 -13.27 -11.47 -16.17
N LEU A 416 -11.94 -11.37 -16.04
CA LEU A 416 -11.24 -10.12 -16.35
C LEU A 416 -11.44 -9.70 -17.82
N ALA A 417 -11.41 -10.64 -18.77
CA ALA A 417 -11.70 -10.32 -20.18
C ALA A 417 -13.14 -9.84 -20.40
N ASP A 418 -14.12 -10.42 -19.71
CA ASP A 418 -15.53 -10.01 -19.75
C ASP A 418 -15.70 -8.60 -19.17
N GLU A 419 -15.07 -8.31 -18.02
CA GLU A 419 -15.05 -7.00 -17.39
C GLU A 419 -14.42 -5.94 -18.31
N LEU A 420 -13.28 -6.24 -18.95
CA LEU A 420 -12.65 -5.34 -19.92
C LEU A 420 -13.57 -5.03 -21.10
N MET A 421 -14.29 -6.02 -21.62
CA MET A 421 -15.27 -5.79 -22.68
C MET A 421 -16.43 -4.92 -22.20
N MET A 422 -16.98 -5.20 -21.02
CA MET A 422 -18.08 -4.41 -20.45
C MET A 422 -17.69 -2.95 -20.20
N LEU A 423 -16.52 -2.71 -19.61
CA LEU A 423 -16.05 -1.38 -19.24
C LEU A 423 -15.69 -0.52 -20.45
N PHE A 424 -15.09 -1.12 -21.49
CA PHE A 424 -14.57 -0.39 -22.64
C PHE A 424 -15.49 -0.39 -23.87
N LYS A 425 -16.69 -0.97 -23.78
CA LYS A 425 -17.69 -0.89 -24.86
C LYS A 425 -18.08 0.58 -25.11
N GLY A 426 -17.88 1.04 -26.34
CA GLY A 426 -18.17 2.42 -26.77
C GLY A 426 -17.22 3.48 -26.21
N PHE A 427 -16.06 3.09 -25.70
CA PHE A 427 -15.02 4.00 -25.22
C PHE A 427 -14.56 4.96 -26.34
N PRO A 428 -14.23 6.24 -26.05
CA PRO A 428 -14.18 6.88 -24.72
C PRO A 428 -15.49 7.55 -24.27
N GLU A 429 -16.49 7.67 -25.14
CA GLU A 429 -17.67 8.50 -24.87
C GLU A 429 -18.85 7.74 -24.23
N LYS A 430 -19.11 6.50 -24.67
CA LYS A 430 -20.29 5.71 -24.28
C LYS A 430 -20.00 4.64 -23.22
N CYS A 431 -18.91 4.78 -22.47
CA CYS A 431 -18.51 3.87 -21.39
C CYS A 431 -19.16 4.22 -20.03
N ASN A 432 -20.49 4.07 -19.94
CA ASN A 432 -21.26 4.49 -18.75
C ASN A 432 -20.81 3.81 -17.45
N LEU A 433 -20.55 2.50 -17.48
CA LEU A 433 -20.10 1.76 -16.30
C LEU A 433 -18.75 2.28 -15.79
N LEU A 434 -17.76 2.44 -16.68
CA LEU A 434 -16.44 2.98 -16.31
C LEU A 434 -16.52 4.40 -15.73
N LYS A 435 -17.38 5.26 -16.31
CA LYS A 435 -17.63 6.61 -15.78
C LYS A 435 -18.31 6.58 -14.41
N SER A 436 -19.25 5.66 -14.20
CA SER A 436 -19.92 5.44 -12.92
C SER A 436 -18.93 5.00 -11.83
N LEU A 437 -18.08 4.01 -12.13
CA LEU A 437 -17.05 3.55 -11.19
C LEU A 437 -16.09 4.69 -10.83
N ARG A 438 -15.63 5.46 -11.81
CA ARG A 438 -14.77 6.64 -11.57
C ARG A 438 -15.44 7.66 -10.65
N LYS A 439 -16.74 7.90 -10.84
CA LYS A 439 -17.51 8.79 -9.95
C LYS A 439 -17.56 8.25 -8.52
N GLY A 440 -17.85 6.96 -8.33
CA GLY A 440 -17.90 6.37 -6.99
C GLY A 440 -16.54 6.34 -6.28
N VAL A 441 -15.43 6.18 -7.01
CA VAL A 441 -14.07 6.37 -6.44
C VAL A 441 -13.90 7.78 -5.89
N LEU A 442 -14.26 8.81 -6.68
CA LEU A 442 -14.12 10.21 -6.28
C LEU A 442 -15.01 10.57 -5.08
N GLU A 443 -16.23 10.03 -5.01
CA GLU A 443 -17.14 10.22 -3.88
C GLU A 443 -16.59 9.59 -2.59
N THR A 444 -16.04 8.37 -2.68
CA THR A 444 -15.45 7.68 -1.53
C THR A 444 -14.21 8.40 -0.99
N ARG A 445 -13.36 8.93 -1.89
CA ARG A 445 -12.15 9.67 -1.54
C ARG A 445 -12.42 10.92 -0.70
N CYS A 446 -13.53 11.63 -0.95
CA CYS A 446 -13.87 12.83 -0.21
C CYS A 446 -14.13 12.56 1.29
N CYS A 447 -14.57 11.35 1.63
CA CYS A 447 -14.96 10.98 3.00
C CYS A 447 -13.82 10.32 3.81
N ALA A 448 -12.77 9.82 3.15
CA ALA A 448 -11.74 8.99 3.78
C ALA A 448 -10.36 9.66 3.72
N LYS A 449 -9.93 10.25 4.84
CA LYS A 449 -8.59 10.83 5.00
C LYS A 449 -7.82 10.16 6.13
N TRP A 450 -6.51 9.99 5.95
CA TRP A 450 -5.63 9.43 6.98
C TRP A 450 -5.76 10.17 8.31
N ASP A 451 -5.63 11.50 8.29
CA ASP A 451 -5.58 12.31 9.52
C ASP A 451 -6.84 12.15 10.38
N SER A 452 -8.03 12.16 9.76
CA SER A 452 -9.30 11.94 10.44
C SER A 452 -9.40 10.53 11.02
N GLY A 453 -9.08 9.52 10.21
CA GLY A 453 -9.09 8.12 10.65
C GLY A 453 -8.10 7.87 11.79
N TRP A 454 -6.93 8.51 11.75
CA TRP A 454 -5.92 8.40 12.79
C TRP A 454 -6.36 9.08 14.09
N GLU A 455 -6.95 10.28 14.02
CA GLU A 455 -7.49 11.01 15.17
C GLU A 455 -8.57 10.21 15.89
N GLU A 456 -9.47 9.58 15.12
CA GLU A 456 -10.59 8.80 15.67
C GLU A 456 -10.16 7.45 16.25
N ASN A 457 -9.22 6.75 15.60
CA ASN A 457 -8.93 5.34 15.90
C ASN A 457 -7.58 5.13 16.61
N ALA A 458 -6.52 5.82 16.19
CA ALA A 458 -5.17 5.58 16.70
C ALA A 458 -4.82 6.46 17.88
N LYS A 459 -5.17 7.75 17.85
CA LYS A 459 -4.86 8.70 18.92
C LYS A 459 -5.41 8.28 20.29
N PRO A 460 -6.66 7.81 20.43
CA PRO A 460 -7.19 7.41 21.75
C PRO A 460 -6.42 6.22 22.32
N LEU A 461 -6.08 5.24 21.48
CA LEU A 461 -5.29 4.07 21.86
C LEU A 461 -3.91 4.48 22.40
N ILE A 462 -3.21 5.37 21.70
CA ILE A 462 -1.88 5.81 22.08
C ILE A 462 -1.90 6.67 23.36
N THR A 463 -2.95 7.47 23.53
CA THR A 463 -3.12 8.37 24.67
C THR A 463 -3.51 7.63 25.95
N GLN A 464 -4.36 6.61 25.85
CA GLN A 464 -4.79 5.78 26.99
C GLN A 464 -3.68 4.89 27.52
N GLU A 465 -2.87 4.32 26.62
CA GLU A 465 -1.80 3.40 27.00
C GLU A 465 -0.53 4.10 27.51
N SER A 466 -0.45 5.43 27.41
CA SER A 466 0.69 6.22 27.90
C SER A 466 0.33 7.02 29.17
N PRO A 467 0.74 6.57 30.36
CA PRO A 467 0.38 7.22 31.63
C PRO A 467 0.97 8.63 31.77
N PHE A 468 2.01 8.99 31.00
CA PHE A 468 2.55 10.34 30.96
C PHE A 468 1.76 11.28 30.05
N VAL A 469 1.16 10.80 28.97
CA VAL A 469 0.35 11.64 28.06
C VAL A 469 -0.95 12.05 28.76
N THR A 470 -1.56 11.19 29.57
CA THR A 470 -2.83 11.47 30.28
C THR A 470 -2.72 12.66 31.26
N ILE A 471 -1.52 12.92 31.81
CA ILE A 471 -1.30 14.04 32.75
C ILE A 471 -1.29 15.40 32.03
N TYR A 472 -0.98 15.44 30.72
CA TYR A 472 -0.93 16.70 29.97
C TYR A 472 -2.29 17.18 29.45
N TRP A 473 -3.28 16.30 29.33
CA TRP A 473 -4.60 16.65 28.78
C TRP A 473 -5.67 16.96 29.84
N SER A 474 -5.44 16.63 31.11
CA SER A 474 -6.39 16.94 32.20
C SER A 474 -6.40 18.42 32.61
N HIS A 475 -5.43 19.22 32.14
CA HIS A 475 -5.32 20.64 32.48
C HIS A 475 -5.92 21.62 31.45
N GLU A 476 -6.27 21.18 30.23
CA GLU A 476 -6.89 22.06 29.21
C GLU A 476 -8.43 22.09 29.23
N TYR A 477 -9.09 21.25 30.03
CA TYR A 477 -10.56 21.21 30.13
C TYR A 477 -11.15 21.83 31.41
N VAL A 478 -10.36 22.52 32.22
CA VAL A 478 -10.85 23.19 33.44
C VAL A 478 -10.75 24.71 33.30
N PHE A 479 -11.44 25.28 32.30
CA PHE A 479 -11.88 26.68 32.35
C PHE A 479 -13.12 26.88 31.48
N SER A 480 -14.25 26.31 31.91
CA SER A 480 -15.56 26.94 31.67
C SER A 480 -16.63 26.34 32.59
N SER A 481 -17.33 27.23 33.29
CA SER A 481 -18.62 27.05 33.97
C SER A 481 -18.70 26.19 35.25
N SER A 482 -18.88 26.92 36.35
CA SER A 482 -19.31 26.53 37.70
C SER A 482 -20.53 25.60 37.77
N LYS A 483 -20.45 24.55 38.61
CA LYS A 483 -21.32 24.28 39.80
C LYS A 483 -21.18 22.81 40.25
N TYR A 484 -20.78 22.64 41.51
CA TYR A 484 -20.97 21.51 42.44
C TYR A 484 -21.32 20.11 41.87
N ILE A 485 -20.45 19.12 42.14
CA ILE A 485 -20.68 18.00 43.09
C ILE A 485 -19.35 17.24 43.25
N ILE A 486 -18.91 17.13 44.50
CA ILE A 486 -17.72 16.40 44.92
C ILE A 486 -18.11 14.94 45.15
N PHE A 487 -17.46 14.00 44.46
CA PHE A 487 -17.30 12.64 44.98
C PHE A 487 -15.82 12.27 44.94
N CYS A 488 -15.19 12.44 46.11
CA CYS A 488 -13.84 12.03 46.39
C CYS A 488 -13.90 10.57 46.87
N CYS A 489 -13.29 9.63 46.14
CA CYS A 489 -13.05 8.29 46.66
C CYS A 489 -11.54 8.14 46.85
N ARG A 490 -11.07 8.58 48.02
CA ARG A 490 -9.70 8.37 48.49
C ARG A 490 -9.73 7.23 49.50
N SER A 491 -8.90 6.24 49.23
CA SER A 491 -8.55 5.12 50.08
C SER A 491 -8.19 5.59 51.49
N GLN A 492 -8.74 4.96 52.52
CA GLN A 492 -8.14 5.00 53.86
C GLN A 492 -8.36 3.70 54.62
N LEU A 493 -7.22 3.12 54.97
CA LEU A 493 -7.02 2.03 55.90
C LEU A 493 -7.37 2.49 57.33
N MET A 494 -7.87 1.52 58.10
CA MET A 494 -7.62 1.32 59.55
C MET A 494 -8.48 2.02 60.63
N PHE A 495 -9.04 1.13 61.47
CA PHE A 495 -9.27 1.18 62.93
C PHE A 495 -10.46 1.97 63.52
N PHE A 496 -11.37 1.23 64.17
CA PHE A 496 -11.96 1.46 65.52
C PHE A 496 -12.70 0.15 65.92
N LEU A 497 -12.25 -0.68 66.87
CA LEU A 497 -12.36 -0.61 68.35
C LEU A 497 -13.79 -0.52 68.92
N PHE A 498 -14.13 -1.57 69.69
CA PHE A 498 -15.13 -1.72 70.76
C PHE A 498 -16.62 -1.44 70.47
N THR A 499 -17.41 -2.51 70.40
CA THR A 499 -18.28 -2.99 71.50
C THR A 499 -18.43 -4.50 71.42
#